data_AF-A0A3C0IXF5-F1
#
_entry.id   AF-A0A3C0IXF5-F1
#
_cell.length_a   1.000
_cell.length_b   1.000
_cell.length_c   1.000
_cell.angle_alpha   90.00
_cell.angle_beta   90.00
_cell.angle_gamma   90.00
#
_symmetry.space_group_name_H-M   'P 1'
#
loop_
_entity.id
_entity.type
_entity.pdbx_description
1 polymer ?
#
loop_
_entity_poly.entity_id
_entity_poly.type
_entity_poly.pdbx_seq_one_letter_code
_entity_poly.pdbx_strand_id
1 'polypeptide(L)' 'SKQKLVAPLLGYPGARLTHSSLKQNEFNPALHAATMSRIVERFAPDAAFFMMDLSLEAGALGLPVRYPLFESPTV' A
#
# COMPACT_ATOMS: atom_id res chain seq x y z
N SER A 1 15.87 -26.53 12.60
CA SER A 1 15.07 -26.39 11.37
C SER A 1 15.17 -24.95 10.90
N LYS A 2 15.09 -24.66 9.58
CA LYS A 2 14.94 -23.28 9.11
C LYS A 2 13.49 -22.83 9.38
N GLN A 3 13.31 -21.69 10.05
CA GLN A 3 11.98 -21.05 10.10
C GLN A 3 11.57 -20.59 8.70
N LYS A 4 10.27 -20.66 8.41
CA LYS A 4 9.69 -20.10 7.19
C LYS A 4 9.52 -18.60 7.39
N LEU A 5 10.00 -17.80 6.44
CA LEU A 5 9.79 -16.36 6.45
C LEU A 5 8.32 -16.02 6.17
N VAL A 6 7.82 -14.98 6.83
CA VAL A 6 6.46 -14.47 6.72
C VAL A 6 6.51 -13.05 6.15
N ALA A 7 6.12 -12.91 4.89
CA ALA A 7 6.12 -11.65 4.15
C ALA A 7 4.75 -11.43 3.45
N PRO A 8 3.70 -11.03 4.20
CA PRO A 8 2.35 -10.89 3.67
C PRO A 8 2.17 -9.58 2.87
N LEU A 9 1.28 -9.61 1.87
CA LEU A 9 0.89 -8.43 1.07
C LEU A 9 -0.14 -7.58 1.82
N LEU A 10 0.35 -6.71 2.71
CA LEU A 10 -0.51 -5.90 3.60
C LEU A 10 -0.68 -4.43 3.19
N GLY A 11 -0.08 -3.97 2.10
CA GLY A 11 -0.11 -2.56 1.68
C GLY A 11 -1.51 -1.95 1.65
N TYR A 12 -2.40 -2.46 0.78
CA TYR A 12 -3.77 -1.99 0.62
C TYR A 12 -4.61 -2.13 1.91
N PRO A 13 -4.70 -3.31 2.55
CA PRO A 13 -5.40 -3.45 3.83
C PRO A 13 -4.86 -2.53 4.94
N GLY A 14 -3.57 -2.20 4.88
CA GLY A 14 -2.88 -1.34 5.84
C GLY A 14 -3.41 0.09 5.89
N ALA A 15 -4.03 0.61 4.83
CA ALA A 15 -4.64 1.93 4.80
C ALA A 15 -5.67 2.16 5.93
N ARG A 16 -6.26 1.06 6.46
CA ARG A 16 -7.16 1.07 7.61
C ARG A 16 -6.48 1.46 8.92
N LEU A 17 -5.17 1.22 9.06
CA LEU A 17 -4.40 1.54 10.27
C LEU A 17 -4.14 3.04 10.44
N THR A 18 -4.29 3.81 9.37
CA THR A 18 -4.10 5.27 9.34
C THR A 18 -5.38 6.01 8.96
N HIS A 19 -6.52 5.31 8.93
CA HIS A 19 -7.83 5.87 8.59
C HIS A 19 -7.82 6.70 7.28
N SER A 20 -7.15 6.17 6.27
CA SER A 20 -6.88 6.86 5.01
C SER A 20 -7.38 6.06 3.80
N SER A 21 -7.65 6.75 2.70
CA SER A 21 -7.92 6.14 1.39
C SER A 21 -6.65 5.58 0.73
N LEU A 22 -6.84 4.71 -0.27
CA LEU A 22 -5.76 4.24 -1.14
C LEU A 22 -5.13 5.40 -1.91
N LYS A 23 -5.96 6.25 -2.53
CA LYS A 23 -5.52 7.48 -3.19
C LYS A 23 -4.67 8.38 -2.28
N GLN A 24 -5.04 8.56 -1.01
CA GLN A 24 -4.20 9.34 -0.09
C GLN A 24 -2.83 8.69 0.14
N ASN A 25 -2.77 7.37 0.28
CA ASN A 25 -1.50 6.64 0.44
C ASN A 25 -0.64 6.62 -0.83
N GLU A 26 -1.26 6.57 -2.01
CA GLU A 26 -0.58 6.53 -3.29
C GLU A 26 0.04 7.88 -3.66
N PHE A 27 -0.53 8.99 -3.19
CA PHE A 27 -0.11 10.36 -3.57
C PHE A 27 0.48 11.19 -2.41
N ASN A 28 0.56 10.65 -1.20
CA ASN A 28 1.20 11.32 -0.06
C ASN A 28 2.32 10.43 0.53
N PRO A 29 3.59 10.71 0.24
CA PRO A 29 4.70 9.85 0.65
C PRO A 29 4.87 9.77 2.18
N ALA A 30 4.57 10.85 2.91
CA ALA A 30 4.65 10.86 4.37
C ALA A 30 3.57 9.97 5.00
N LEU A 31 2.34 10.03 4.47
CA LEU A 31 1.26 9.15 4.89
C LEU A 31 1.57 7.69 4.53
N HIS A 32 2.05 7.41 3.31
CA HIS A 32 2.47 6.08 2.90
C HIS A 32 3.49 5.48 3.88
N ALA A 33 4.55 6.23 4.20
CA ALA A 33 5.57 5.78 5.15
C ALA A 33 4.99 5.54 6.55
N ALA A 34 4.06 6.38 7.01
CA ALA A 34 3.36 6.18 8.28
C ALA A 34 2.53 4.89 8.26
N THR A 35 1.78 4.62 7.20
CA THR A 35 1.00 3.39 7.03
C THR A 35 1.89 2.15 7.00
N MET A 36 3.00 2.19 6.28
CA MET A 36 3.97 1.10 6.25
C MET A 36 4.58 0.84 7.63
N SER A 37 4.88 1.90 8.39
CA SER A 37 5.38 1.78 9.77
C SER A 37 4.33 1.10 10.67
N ARG A 38 3.05 1.46 10.55
CA ARG A 38 1.96 0.80 11.30
C ARG A 38 1.80 -0.68 10.96
N ILE A 39 2.01 -1.08 9.71
CA ILE A 39 2.01 -2.50 9.31
C ILE A 39 3.13 -3.25 10.03
N VAL A 40 4.36 -2.72 9.98
CA VAL A 40 5.52 -3.34 10.61
C VAL A 40 5.34 -3.44 12.13
N GLU A 41 4.88 -2.36 12.79
CA GLU A 41 4.58 -2.34 14.22
C GLU A 41 3.52 -3.36 14.62
N ARG A 42 2.44 -3.49 13.84
CA ARG A 42 1.27 -4.31 14.21
C ARG A 42 1.46 -5.80 13.99
N PHE A 43 2.21 -6.18 12.95
CA PHE A 43 2.29 -7.55 12.46
C PHE A 43 3.68 -8.17 12.57
N ALA A 44 4.73 -7.36 12.76
CA ALA A 44 6.13 -7.79 12.84
C ALA A 44 6.51 -8.84 11.77
N PRO A 45 6.27 -8.57 10.47
CA PRO A 45 6.63 -9.51 9.41
C PRO A 45 8.15 -9.56 9.22
N ASP A 46 8.66 -10.66 8.68
CA ASP A 46 10.09 -10.79 8.35
C ASP A 46 10.52 -9.87 7.20
N ALA A 47 9.56 -9.48 6.35
CA ALA A 47 9.74 -8.48 5.31
C ALA A 47 8.42 -7.73 5.02
N ALA A 48 8.52 -6.48 4.62
CA ALA A 48 7.39 -5.66 4.21
C ALA A 48 7.53 -5.25 2.74
N PHE A 49 6.42 -5.31 2.01
CA PHE A 49 6.29 -4.73 0.68
C PHE A 49 5.53 -3.42 0.78
N PHE A 50 6.01 -2.36 0.11
CA PHE A 50 5.28 -1.11 0.00
C PHE A 50 3.90 -1.31 -0.64
N MET A 51 3.03 -0.31 -0.49
CA MET A 51 1.76 -0.31 -1.22
C MET A 51 2.05 -0.22 -2.73
N MET A 52 1.75 -1.30 -3.45
CA MET A 52 1.91 -1.40 -4.91
C MET A 52 0.55 -1.21 -5.59
N ASP A 53 0.52 -0.52 -6.72
CA ASP A 53 -0.69 -0.36 -7.54
C ASP A 53 -0.32 -0.15 -9.01
N LEU A 54 -0.62 -1.13 -9.87
CA LEU A 54 -0.38 -1.10 -11.33
C LEU A 54 -0.96 0.14 -12.03
N SER A 55 -1.99 0.74 -11.43
CA SER A 55 -2.62 1.95 -11.95
C SER A 55 -1.74 3.18 -11.76
N LEU A 56 -0.90 3.22 -10.72
CA LEU A 56 0.10 4.28 -10.56
C LEU A 56 1.13 4.24 -11.69
N GLU A 57 1.65 3.05 -12.04
CA GLU A 57 2.59 2.93 -13.16
C GLU A 57 1.91 3.24 -14.50
N ALA A 58 0.67 2.78 -14.70
CA ALA A 58 -0.11 3.12 -15.90
C ALA A 58 -0.31 4.64 -16.03
N GLY A 59 -0.66 5.32 -14.93
CA GLY A 59 -0.81 6.78 -14.89
C GLY A 59 0.50 7.51 -15.16
N ALA A 60 1.64 7.01 -14.64
CA ALA A 60 2.96 7.54 -14.93
C ALA A 60 3.35 7.42 -16.42
N LEU A 61 2.80 6.41 -17.12
CA LEU A 61 2.96 6.23 -18.56
C LEU A 61 1.94 7.05 -19.40
N GLY A 62 1.08 7.85 -18.75
CA GLY A 62 0.13 8.73 -19.42
C GLY A 62 -1.22 8.07 -19.76
N LEU A 63 -1.50 6.86 -19.25
CA LEU A 63 -2.83 6.27 -19.37
C LEU A 63 -3.80 6.97 -18.42
N PRO A 64 -5.08 7.15 -18.82
CA PRO A 64 -6.09 7.68 -17.91
C PRO A 64 -6.30 6.70 -16.76
N VAL A 65 -6.37 7.22 -15.53
CA VAL A 65 -6.61 6.40 -14.33
C VAL A 65 -7.66 7.05 -13.46
N ARG A 66 -8.64 6.27 -13.02
CA ARG A 66 -9.65 6.68 -12.06
C ARG A 66 -9.23 6.24 -10.66
N TYR A 67 -9.12 7.20 -9.75
CA TYR A 67 -8.80 6.99 -8.33
C TYR A 67 -10.04 7.20 -7.44
N PRO A 68 -10.90 6.18 -7.27
CA PRO A 68 -11.96 6.21 -6.27
C PRO A 68 -11.37 6.26 -4.85
N LEU A 69 -12.15 6.78 -3.88
CA LEU A 69 -11.64 6.98 -2.51
C LEU A 69 -11.48 5.68 -1.72
N PHE A 70 -12.35 4.69 -1.92
CA PHE A 70 -12.38 3.49 -1.07
C PHE A 70 -12.36 2.18 -1.88
N GLU A 71 -12.12 2.28 -3.18
CA GLU A 71 -11.99 1.16 -4.10
C GLU A 71 -10.60 1.20 -4.74
N SER A 72 -10.19 0.10 -5.34
CA SER A 72 -8.93 0.06 -6.09
C SER A 72 -9.02 1.00 -7.31
N PRO A 73 -7.91 1.68 -7.67
CA PRO A 73 -7.83 2.43 -8.91
C PRO A 73 -8.01 1.54 -10.14
N THR A 74 -8.48 2.16 -11.23
CA THR A 74 -8.73 1.47 -12.50
C THR A 74 -8.22 2.30 -13.66
N VAL A 75 -7.52 1.65 -14.59
CA VAL A 75 -7.12 2.18 -15.90
C VAL A 75 -8.30 2.11 -16.87
#